data_AF-A0AAX3RF41-F1
#
_entry.id   AF-A0AAX3RF41-F1
#
_cell.length_a   1.000
_cell.length_b   1.000
_cell.length_c   1.000
_cell.angle_alpha   90.00
_cell.angle_beta   90.00
_cell.angle_gamma   90.00
#
_symmetry.space_group_name_H-M   'P 1'
#
loop_
_entity.id
_entity.type
_entity.pdbx_description
1 polymer ?
#
loop_
_entity_poly.entity_id
_entity_poly.type
_entity_poly.pdbx_seq_one_letter_code
_entity_poly.pdbx_strand_id
1 'polypeptide(L)'
;MMAWFRYCDMYSGGYKKTDYDYIFIEAETEDDADEMFERRLGVDPYGCACACCGSDFSSYEVDERVVNEASMRDGVLVIKTI
;
A
#
# COMPACT_ATOMS: atom_id res chain seq x y z
N MET A 1 14.53 11.06 6.45
CA MET A 1 15.05 10.49 5.19
C MET A 1 13.83 9.89 4.51
N MET A 2 13.59 10.18 3.24
CA MET A 2 12.42 9.62 2.55
C MET A 2 12.69 8.17 2.16
N ALA A 3 11.67 7.33 2.33
CA ALA A 3 11.65 5.93 1.93
C ALA A 3 10.34 5.64 1.18
N TRP A 4 10.29 4.50 0.50
CA TRP A 4 9.10 4.05 -0.21
C TRP A 4 8.50 2.84 0.49
N PHE A 5 7.21 2.90 0.76
CA PHE A 5 6.45 1.81 1.38
C PHE A 5 5.51 1.22 0.35
N ARG A 6 5.59 -0.10 0.14
CA ARG A 6 4.72 -0.85 -0.76
C ARG A 6 3.61 -1.53 0.03
N TYR A 7 2.37 -1.31 -0.36
CA TYR A 7 1.19 -2.03 0.11
C TYR A 7 0.68 -2.93 -1.01
N CYS A 8 0.53 -4.22 -0.71
CA CYS A 8 -0.06 -5.20 -1.64
C CYS A 8 -1.38 -5.70 -1.06
N ASP A 9 -2.46 -5.59 -1.83
CA ASP A 9 -3.77 -6.14 -1.45
C ASP A 9 -3.67 -7.67 -1.38
N MET A 10 -4.06 -8.24 -0.23
CA MET A 10 -3.93 -9.68 0.06
C MET A 10 -5.18 -10.49 -0.31
N TYR A 11 -6.09 -9.93 -1.12
CA TYR A 11 -7.27 -10.64 -1.58
C TYR A 11 -6.92 -11.94 -2.34
N SER A 12 -7.25 -13.09 -1.75
CA SER A 12 -7.05 -14.42 -2.35
C SER A 12 -8.38 -14.99 -2.88
N GLY A 13 -8.94 -14.31 -3.88
CA GLY A 13 -10.22 -14.70 -4.52
C GLY A 13 -11.48 -14.09 -3.89
N GLY A 14 -11.32 -13.18 -2.93
CA GLY A 14 -12.39 -12.32 -2.40
C GLY A 14 -12.56 -11.02 -3.20
N TYR A 15 -13.14 -10.00 -2.57
CA TYR A 15 -13.22 -8.65 -3.13
C TYR A 15 -11.94 -7.86 -2.82
N LYS A 16 -11.48 -7.06 -3.78
CA LYS A 16 -10.39 -6.10 -3.54
C LYS A 16 -10.84 -5.04 -2.54
N LYS A 17 -9.94 -4.59 -1.68
CA LYS A 17 -10.21 -3.50 -0.73
C LYS A 17 -10.03 -2.13 -1.36
N THR A 18 -9.27 -2.06 -2.45
CA THR A 18 -9.13 -0.87 -3.30
C THR A 18 -9.16 -1.25 -4.78
N ASP A 19 -9.17 -0.25 -5.66
CA ASP A 19 -9.04 -0.48 -7.10
C ASP A 19 -7.61 -0.88 -7.52
N TYR A 20 -6.64 -0.88 -6.60
CA TYR A 20 -5.22 -1.07 -6.86
C TYR A 20 -4.71 -2.39 -6.25
N ASP A 21 -3.89 -3.10 -7.01
CA ASP A 21 -3.19 -4.31 -6.56
C ASP A 21 -1.93 -3.95 -5.76
N TYR A 22 -1.25 -2.86 -6.17
CA TYR A 22 -0.08 -2.33 -5.48
C TYR A 22 -0.20 -0.83 -5.29
N ILE A 23 0.11 -0.36 -4.09
CA ILE A 23 0.17 1.06 -3.75
C ILE A 23 1.56 1.36 -3.21
N PHE A 24 2.21 2.38 -3.74
CA PHE A 24 3.51 2.85 -3.30
C PHE A 24 3.38 4.26 -2.72
N ILE A 25 3.87 4.45 -1.51
CA ILE A 25 3.81 5.74 -0.81
C ILE A 25 5.23 6.16 -0.42
N GLU A 26 5.61 7.37 -0.82
CA GLU A 26 6.82 8.04 -0.34
C GLU A 26 6.53 8.68 1.02
N ALA A 27 7.33 8.39 2.04
CA ALA A 27 7.15 8.93 3.38
C ALA A 27 8.47 8.90 4.19
N GLU A 28 8.51 9.58 5.34
CA GLU A 28 9.68 9.52 6.25
C GLU A 28 9.71 8.24 7.08
N THR A 29 8.53 7.74 7.46
CA THR A 29 8.33 6.56 8.31
C THR A 29 7.18 5.70 7.78
N GLU A 30 7.08 4.46 8.25
CA GLU A 30 5.95 3.57 7.92
C GLU A 30 4.64 4.14 8.48
N ASP A 31 4.65 4.67 9.72
CA ASP A 31 3.48 5.32 10.33
C ASP A 31 2.97 6.50 9.47
N ASP A 32 3.87 7.34 8.94
CA ASP A 32 3.48 8.43 8.02
C ASP A 32 2.86 7.89 6.72
N ALA A 33 3.39 6.79 6.19
CA ALA A 33 2.86 6.14 5.01
C ALA A 33 1.46 5.55 5.26
N ASP A 34 1.24 4.95 6.43
CA ASP A 34 -0.04 4.40 6.85
C ASP A 34 -1.10 5.50 7.01
N GLU A 35 -0.76 6.61 7.67
CA GLU A 35 -1.65 7.77 7.77
C GLU A 35 -2.01 8.32 6.39
N MET A 36 -1.05 8.38 5.46
CA MET A 36 -1.30 8.80 4.08
C MET A 36 -2.16 7.80 3.32
N PHE A 37 -1.95 6.50 3.51
CA PHE A 37 -2.75 5.42 2.93
C PHE A 37 -4.22 5.56 3.36
N GLU A 38 -4.47 5.61 4.66
CA GLU A 38 -5.81 5.74 5.24
C GLU A 38 -6.49 7.02 4.77
N ARG A 39 -5.78 8.15 4.82
CA ARG A 39 -6.32 9.45 4.37
C ARG A 39 -6.69 9.45 2.90
N ARG A 40 -5.93 8.73 2.05
CA ARG A 40 -6.11 8.77 0.60
C ARG A 40 -7.12 7.75 0.09
N LEU A 41 -7.21 6.59 0.74
CA LEU A 41 -7.99 5.44 0.29
C LEU A 41 -9.19 5.15 1.20
N GLY A 42 -9.23 5.69 2.42
CA GLY A 42 -10.34 5.52 3.36
C GLY A 42 -10.42 4.10 3.95
N VAL A 43 -9.33 3.35 3.90
CA VAL A 43 -9.22 1.97 4.40
C VAL A 43 -7.98 1.82 5.27
N ASP A 44 -8.11 1.07 6.37
CA ASP A 44 -7.00 0.71 7.26
C ASP A 44 -6.15 -0.40 6.61
N PRO A 45 -4.85 -0.18 6.34
CA PRO A 45 -3.98 -1.18 5.71
C PRO A 45 -3.81 -2.45 6.57
N TYR A 46 -3.94 -2.33 7.89
CA TYR A 46 -3.87 -3.44 8.85
C TYR A 46 -5.24 -3.96 9.27
N GLY A 47 -6.31 -3.45 8.64
CA GLY A 47 -7.65 -3.95 8.79
C GLY A 47 -7.69 -5.47 8.57
N CYS A 48 -8.46 -6.17 9.40
CA CYS A 48 -8.56 -7.61 9.33
C CYS A 48 -10.02 -8.06 9.39
N ALA A 49 -10.45 -8.81 8.37
CA ALA A 49 -11.85 -9.22 8.22
C ALA A 49 -12.33 -10.21 9.31
N CYS A 50 -11.45 -11.08 9.82
CA CYS A 50 -11.71 -11.96 10.97
C CYS A 50 -10.39 -12.27 11.69
N ALA A 51 -10.45 -12.68 12.96
CA ALA A 51 -9.27 -13.14 13.70
C ALA A 51 -8.53 -14.34 13.05
N CYS A 52 -9.16 -15.00 12.08
CA CYS A 52 -8.61 -16.07 11.26
C CYS A 52 -7.92 -15.61 9.97
N CYS A 53 -8.15 -14.38 9.55
CA CYS A 53 -7.58 -13.77 8.35
C CYS A 53 -6.28 -13.05 8.71
N GLY A 54 -5.36 -12.95 7.74
CA GLY A 54 -4.27 -11.99 7.83
C GLY A 54 -4.77 -10.56 7.59
N SER A 55 -3.86 -9.60 7.72
CA SER A 55 -4.12 -8.21 7.35
C SER A 55 -4.59 -8.09 5.91
N ASP A 56 -5.46 -7.11 5.66
CA ASP A 56 -6.01 -6.81 4.33
C ASP A 56 -4.91 -6.43 3.33
N PHE A 57 -3.86 -5.74 3.80
CA PHE A 57 -2.66 -5.43 3.02
C PHE A 57 -1.40 -6.01 3.66
N SER A 58 -0.39 -6.27 2.83
CA SER A 58 0.99 -6.46 3.29
C SER A 58 1.83 -5.23 2.97
N SER A 59 2.46 -4.64 3.99
CA SER A 59 3.34 -3.45 3.89
C SER A 59 4.81 -3.82 4.11
N TYR A 60 5.71 -3.19 3.36
CA TYR A 60 7.16 -3.15 3.65
C TYR A 60 7.85 -2.06 2.84
N GLU A 61 8.98 -1.61 3.36
CA GLU A 61 9.89 -0.69 2.68
C GLU A 61 10.48 -1.31 1.40
N VAL A 62 10.61 -0.51 0.35
CA VAL A 62 11.18 -0.88 -0.95
C VAL A 62 12.09 0.21 -1.50
N ASP A 63 13.00 -0.18 -2.38
CA ASP A 63 13.83 0.77 -3.13
C ASP A 63 13.02 1.52 -4.21
N GLU A 64 13.40 2.77 -4.48
CA GLU A 64 12.80 3.61 -5.53
C GLU A 64 12.81 2.92 -6.91
N ARG A 65 13.81 2.08 -7.18
CA ARG A 65 13.88 1.27 -8.41
C ARG A 65 12.66 0.38 -8.59
N VAL A 66 12.18 -0.24 -7.53
CA VAL A 66 10.99 -1.11 -7.54
C VAL A 66 9.76 -0.30 -7.92
N VAL A 67 9.65 0.91 -7.36
CA VAL A 67 8.55 1.84 -7.65
C VAL A 67 8.57 2.24 -9.12
N ASN A 68 9.73 2.63 -9.64
CA ASN A 68 9.89 3.04 -11.04
C ASN A 68 9.52 1.91 -12.01
N GLU A 69 9.96 0.67 -11.76
CA GLU A 69 9.64 -0.50 -12.59
C GLU A 69 8.17 -0.91 -12.53
N ALA A 70 7.48 -0.65 -11.40
CA ALA A 70 6.07 -0.99 -11.20
C ALA A 70 5.11 0.12 -11.66
N SER A 71 5.53 1.39 -11.62
CA SER A 71 4.67 2.57 -11.81
C SER A 71 3.91 2.64 -13.15
N MET A 72 4.37 1.91 -14.16
CA MET A 72 3.74 1.88 -15.48
C MET A 72 2.74 0.73 -15.66
N ARG A 73 2.54 -0.12 -14.64
CA ARG A 73 1.63 -1.27 -14.71
C ARG A 73 0.21 -0.86 -14.32
N ASP A 74 -0.77 -1.48 -14.96
CA ASP A 74 -2.16 -1.36 -14.54
C ASP A 74 -2.34 -1.86 -13.10
N GLY A 75 -3.28 -1.24 -12.37
CA GLY A 75 -3.55 -1.59 -10.97
C GLY A 75 -2.48 -1.09 -9.98
N VAL A 76 -1.60 -0.18 -10.39
CA VAL A 76 -0.59 0.43 -9.51
C VAL A 76 -0.95 1.89 -9.20
N LEU A 77 -0.94 2.25 -7.92
CA LEU A 77 -1.02 3.63 -7.45
C LEU A 77 0.33 4.08 -6.88
N VAL A 78 0.77 5.29 -7.22
CA VAL A 78 1.97 5.91 -6.65
C VAL A 78 1.58 7.24 -6.02
N ILE A 79 1.87 7.41 -4.73
CA ILE A 79 1.61 8.62 -3.95
C ILE A 79 2.96 9.20 -3.52
N LYS A 80 3.24 10.43 -3.96
CA LYS A 80 4.43 11.19 -3.54
C LYS A 80 4.07 12.21 -2.47
N THR A 81 4.99 12.43 -1.53
CA THR A 81 4.90 13.57 -0.60
C THR A 81 5.04 14.87 -1.39
N ILE A 82 4.18 15.85 -1.12
CA ILE A 82 4.17 17.17 -1.79
C ILE A 82 5.15 18.10 -1.09
#